data_AF-E3LFV1-F1
#
_entry.id   AF-E3LFV1-F1
#
_cell.length_a   1.000
_cell.length_b   1.000
_cell.length_c   1.000
_cell.angle_alpha   90.00
_cell.angle_beta   90.00
_cell.angle_gamma   90.00
#
_symmetry.space_group_name_H-M   'P 1'
#
loop_
_entity.id
_entity.type
_entity.pdbx_description
1 polymer ?
#
loop_
_entity_poly.entity_id
_entity_poly.type
_entity_poly.pdbx_seq_one_letter_code
_entity_poly.pdbx_strand_id
1 'polypeptide(L)'
;MSSSDDDHSHRIRSRSRTLGSEKFIEFDSSSSSMDSTRSRWRIVSKKKLSRNLKLLRGYLGVVQREIAERKLGILKFAVYHQLPSSPLLENMKTEITLACVFRSNRGKFTHFPIVEYINTHENIEYYVDTGSSKITKKFGSIEDLLVNYCRQ
;
A
#
# COMPACT_ATOMS: atom_id res chain seq x y z
N MET A 1 1.69 -46.49 -13.82
CA MET A 1 3.08 -46.00 -13.82
C MET A 1 3.11 -44.93 -14.91
N SER A 2 2.88 -43.64 -14.65
CA SER A 2 3.67 -42.59 -13.95
C SER A 2 4.01 -41.50 -14.99
N SER A 3 3.35 -40.33 -14.90
CA SER A 3 3.93 -39.00 -14.58
C SER A 3 4.49 -38.29 -15.84
N SER A 4 4.30 -36.98 -16.10
CA SER A 4 4.32 -35.85 -15.16
C SER A 4 3.57 -34.63 -15.73
N ASP A 5 2.78 -33.97 -14.89
CA ASP A 5 2.29 -32.60 -15.08
C ASP A 5 3.37 -31.63 -14.56
N ASP A 6 3.93 -30.79 -15.43
CA ASP A 6 4.86 -29.72 -15.05
C ASP A 6 4.06 -28.47 -14.64
N ASP A 7 3.70 -28.40 -13.36
CA ASP A 7 3.20 -27.17 -12.72
C ASP A 7 4.39 -26.24 -12.41
N HIS A 8 4.68 -25.31 -13.32
CA HIS A 8 5.60 -24.20 -13.10
C HIS A 8 4.96 -23.19 -12.12
N SER A 9 4.96 -23.57 -10.85
CA SER A 9 4.75 -22.67 -9.73
C SER A 9 5.83 -21.60 -9.74
N HIS A 10 5.49 -20.41 -10.25
CA HIS A 10 6.30 -19.21 -10.18
C HIS A 10 6.54 -18.86 -8.71
N ARG A 11 7.64 -19.38 -8.17
CA ARG A 11 8.05 -19.16 -6.78
C ARG A 11 8.54 -17.73 -6.65
N ILE A 12 7.63 -16.85 -6.22
CA ILE A 12 7.95 -15.48 -5.87
C ILE A 12 8.99 -15.50 -4.73
N ARG A 13 10.26 -15.20 -5.05
CA ARG A 13 11.34 -15.06 -4.07
C ARG A 13 11.39 -13.60 -3.62
N SER A 14 10.93 -13.33 -2.41
CA SER A 14 11.22 -12.07 -1.72
C SER A 14 12.65 -12.12 -1.18
N ARG A 15 13.46 -11.11 -1.51
CA ARG A 15 14.79 -10.92 -0.93
C ARG A 15 14.76 -9.64 -0.09
N SER A 16 14.95 -9.78 1.21
CA SER A 16 15.18 -8.64 2.10
C SER A 16 16.66 -8.29 2.09
N ARG A 17 17.02 -7.16 1.47
CA ARG A 17 18.35 -6.56 1.64
C ARG A 17 18.26 -5.48 2.71
N THR A 18 19.16 -5.54 3.68
CA THR A 18 19.33 -4.51 4.71
C THR A 18 20.54 -3.67 4.33
N LEU A 19 20.32 -2.41 3.97
CA LEU A 19 21.37 -1.39 3.85
C LEU A 19 20.96 -0.27 4.82
N GLY A 20 21.59 -0.22 5.99
CA GLY A 20 21.17 0.68 7.07
C GLY A 20 19.81 0.33 7.70
N SER A 21 19.25 1.26 8.46
CA SER A 21 18.00 1.10 9.24
C SER A 21 16.71 1.05 8.40
N GLU A 22 16.83 0.86 7.08
CA GLU A 22 15.71 0.74 6.15
C GLU A 22 15.59 -0.70 5.64
N LYS A 23 14.41 -1.31 5.81
CA LYS A 23 14.09 -2.63 5.25
C LYS A 23 13.38 -2.43 3.91
N PHE A 24 14.00 -2.90 2.84
CA PHE A 24 13.39 -2.96 1.52
C PHE A 24 12.86 -4.37 1.27
N ILE A 25 11.60 -4.48 0.85
CA ILE A 25 11.04 -5.74 0.35
C ILE A 25 11.14 -5.66 -1.18
N GLU A 26 12.18 -6.29 -1.74
CA GLU A 26 12.38 -6.38 -3.19
C GLU A 26 11.75 -7.68 -3.71
N PHE A 27 10.97 -7.56 -4.78
CA PHE A 27 10.38 -8.69 -5.48
C PHE A 27 10.99 -8.78 -6.89
N ASP A 28 11.68 -9.88 -7.15
CA ASP A 28 12.33 -10.17 -8.42
C ASP A 28 11.31 -10.77 -9.42
N SER A 29 10.89 -9.99 -10.40
CA SER A 29 10.36 -10.55 -11.65
C SER A 29 11.56 -10.82 -12.57
N SER A 30 11.86 -12.10 -12.79
CA SER A 30 12.97 -12.54 -13.62
C SER A 30 12.68 -12.29 -15.10
N SER A 31 13.38 -11.34 -15.72
CA SER A 31 13.68 -11.40 -17.15
C SER A 31 15.09 -10.86 -17.37
N SER A 32 15.88 -11.61 -18.13
CA SER A 32 17.29 -11.38 -18.37
C SER A 32 17.53 -10.26 -19.38
N SER A 33 18.62 -9.53 -19.16
CA SER A 33 19.34 -8.60 -20.04
C SER A 33 19.21 -7.10 -19.69
N MET A 34 20.42 -6.53 -19.57
CA MET A 34 20.94 -5.16 -19.54
C MET A 34 19.98 -3.97 -19.37
N ASP A 35 20.35 -3.09 -18.43
CA ASP A 35 19.66 -1.86 -18.01
C ASP A 35 18.19 -2.02 -17.62
N SER A 36 17.98 -2.81 -16.57
CA SER A 36 16.67 -2.90 -15.95
C SER A 36 16.41 -1.63 -15.13
N THR A 37 15.77 -0.64 -15.73
CA THR A 37 14.91 0.36 -15.04
C THR A 37 13.76 -0.39 -14.37
N ARG A 38 14.11 -1.16 -13.34
CA ARG A 38 13.22 -2.04 -12.61
C ARG A 38 12.22 -1.16 -11.89
N SER A 39 10.95 -1.30 -12.25
CA SER A 39 9.89 -0.63 -11.50
C SER A 39 9.90 -1.15 -10.06
N ARG A 40 9.98 -0.23 -9.11
CA ARG A 40 10.10 -0.52 -7.69
C ARG A 40 8.82 -0.11 -7.01
N TRP A 41 8.38 -0.87 -6.03
CA TRP A 41 7.22 -0.52 -5.24
C TRP A 41 7.56 -0.62 -3.76
N ARG A 42 6.90 0.21 -2.96
CA ARG A 42 7.04 0.23 -1.50
C ARG A 42 5.74 0.68 -0.87
N ILE A 43 5.45 0.19 0.33
CA ILE A 43 4.30 0.68 1.08
C ILE A 43 4.62 2.10 1.57
N VAL A 44 3.69 3.04 1.40
CA VAL A 44 3.90 4.43 1.82
C VAL A 44 3.96 4.45 3.35
N SER A 45 4.96 5.11 3.92
CA SER A 45 5.08 5.28 5.36
C SER A 45 4.99 6.74 5.79
N LYS A 46 4.65 6.95 7.06
CA LYS A 46 4.39 8.29 7.63
C LYS A 46 5.47 9.33 7.34
N LYS A 47 6.73 8.92 7.25
CA LYS A 47 7.87 9.82 7.01
C LYS A 47 7.83 10.48 5.62
N LYS A 48 7.11 9.90 4.66
CA LYS A 48 7.16 10.28 3.23
C LYS A 48 5.99 11.16 2.76
N LEU A 49 5.09 11.54 3.65
CA LEU A 49 3.90 12.31 3.29
C LEU A 49 4.04 13.81 3.51
N SER A 50 3.48 14.57 2.56
CA SER A 50 3.42 16.03 2.61
C SER A 50 2.70 16.49 3.89
N ARG A 51 3.14 17.61 4.48
CA ARG A 51 2.47 18.20 5.65
C ARG A 51 1.03 18.64 5.33
N ASN A 52 0.73 18.87 4.06
CA ASN A 52 -0.56 19.36 3.57
C ASN A 52 -1.68 18.32 3.62
N LEU A 53 -1.35 17.02 3.68
CA LEU A 53 -2.36 15.96 3.75
C LEU A 53 -3.30 16.06 4.96
N LYS A 54 -2.84 16.69 6.05
CA LYS A 54 -3.63 16.90 7.27
C LYS A 54 -4.88 17.75 7.04
N LEU A 55 -4.92 18.53 5.96
CA LEU A 55 -6.01 19.45 5.66
C LEU A 55 -7.04 18.86 4.68
N LEU A 56 -6.81 17.65 4.18
CA LEU A 56 -7.68 17.03 3.19
C LEU A 56 -8.80 16.22 3.82
N ARG A 57 -10.03 16.47 3.34
CA ARG A 57 -11.21 15.67 3.68
C ARG A 57 -10.97 14.22 3.27
N GLY A 58 -11.05 13.31 4.24
CA GLY A 58 -10.81 11.89 4.03
C GLY A 58 -9.45 11.39 4.53
N TYR A 59 -8.58 12.23 5.11
CA TYR A 59 -7.41 11.74 5.84
C TYR A 59 -7.67 11.72 7.37
N LEU A 60 -7.50 10.56 8.01
CA LEU A 60 -7.86 10.34 9.43
C LEU A 60 -6.66 10.44 10.40
N GLY A 61 -5.47 10.70 9.90
CA GLY A 61 -4.25 10.73 10.71
C GLY A 61 -3.69 9.34 11.00
N VAL A 62 -3.07 9.18 12.17
CA VAL A 62 -2.44 7.93 12.62
C VAL A 62 -3.36 7.24 13.62
N VAL A 63 -3.93 6.11 13.25
CA VAL A 63 -4.98 5.42 14.03
C VAL A 63 -4.96 3.90 13.78
N GLN A 64 -5.56 3.13 14.68
CA GLN A 64 -5.84 1.71 14.46
C GLN A 64 -7.04 1.53 13.51
N ARG A 65 -7.21 0.32 12.97
CA ARG A 65 -8.27 0.00 11.99
C ARG A 65 -9.66 0.30 12.52
N GLU A 66 -9.93 -0.10 13.75
CA GLU A 66 -11.21 0.03 14.43
C GLU A 66 -11.54 1.51 14.71
N ILE A 67 -10.51 2.33 14.95
CA ILE A 67 -10.67 3.78 15.09
C ILE A 67 -10.94 4.41 13.73
N ALA A 68 -10.26 3.96 12.67
CA ALA A 68 -10.49 4.46 11.31
C ALA A 68 -11.93 4.21 10.86
N GLU A 69 -12.47 3.02 11.11
CA GLU A 69 -13.86 2.66 10.80
C GLU A 69 -14.87 3.56 11.51
N ARG A 70 -14.65 3.85 12.79
CA ARG A 70 -15.50 4.77 13.57
C ARG A 70 -15.40 6.21 13.05
N LYS A 71 -14.19 6.69 12.77
CA LYS A 71 -13.95 8.05 12.28
C LYS A 71 -14.42 8.27 10.84
N LEU A 72 -14.56 7.21 10.05
CA LEU A 72 -15.03 7.29 8.67
C LEU A 72 -16.45 7.92 8.60
N GLY A 73 -17.31 7.62 9.59
CA GLY A 73 -18.63 8.23 9.73
C GLY A 73 -19.53 8.03 8.51
N ILE A 74 -19.94 9.13 7.88
CA ILE A 74 -20.79 9.15 6.68
C ILE A 74 -20.00 9.01 5.37
N LEU A 75 -18.68 9.11 5.41
CA LEU A 75 -17.85 8.96 4.22
C LEU A 75 -17.81 7.48 3.78
N LYS A 76 -17.67 7.23 2.49
CA LYS A 76 -17.45 5.87 1.96
C LYS A 76 -15.97 5.48 1.93
N PHE A 77 -15.08 6.48 1.96
CA PHE A 77 -13.65 6.29 1.80
C PHE A 77 -12.87 7.24 2.70
N ALA A 78 -11.78 6.73 3.27
CA ALA A 78 -10.76 7.54 3.91
C ALA A 78 -9.40 6.84 3.88
N VAL A 79 -8.34 7.62 4.05
CA VAL A 79 -6.94 7.21 4.15
C VAL A 79 -6.45 7.48 5.56
N TYR A 80 -5.60 6.60 6.08
CA TYR A 80 -5.01 6.75 7.39
C TYR A 80 -3.68 6.01 7.49
N HIS A 81 -2.88 6.40 8.47
CA HIS A 81 -1.69 5.68 8.85
C HIS A 81 -2.06 4.62 9.88
N GLN A 82 -1.87 3.36 9.51
CA GLN A 82 -2.30 2.24 10.32
C GLN A 82 -1.32 2.00 11.46
N LEU A 83 -1.81 2.16 12.68
CA LEU A 83 -1.13 1.64 13.86
C LEU A 83 -1.33 0.14 13.97
N PRO A 84 -0.31 -0.61 14.44
CA PRO A 84 -0.48 -2.00 14.79
C PRO A 84 -1.55 -2.16 15.88
N SER A 85 -2.34 -3.24 15.78
CA SER A 85 -3.44 -3.51 16.71
C SER A 85 -2.96 -3.76 18.15
N SER A 86 -1.74 -4.28 18.31
CA SER A 86 -1.15 -4.55 19.61
C SER A 86 -0.09 -3.50 19.97
N PRO A 87 -0.20 -2.81 21.12
CA PRO A 87 0.71 -1.75 21.54
C PRO A 87 2.00 -2.28 22.20
N LEU A 88 2.48 -3.45 21.79
CA LEU A 88 3.73 -4.00 22.31
C LEU A 88 4.91 -3.12 21.86
N LEU A 89 5.93 -2.98 22.73
CA LEU A 89 7.15 -2.23 22.43
C LEU A 89 7.85 -2.75 21.17
N GLU A 90 7.77 -4.05 20.92
CA GLU A 90 8.28 -4.70 19.71
C GLU A 90 7.62 -4.12 18.44
N ASN A 91 6.33 -3.78 18.53
CA ASN A 91 5.56 -3.19 17.45
C ASN A 91 5.81 -1.68 17.28
N MET A 92 6.51 -1.02 18.21
CA MET A 92 6.93 0.38 18.01
C MET A 92 8.05 0.50 16.98
N LYS A 93 8.75 -0.61 16.67
CA LYS A 93 9.73 -0.67 15.58
C LYS A 93 9.09 -0.89 14.22
N THR A 94 7.79 -1.25 14.16
CA THR A 94 7.10 -1.49 12.89
C THR A 94 6.90 -0.20 12.14
N GLU A 95 7.13 -0.25 10.82
CA GLU A 95 6.87 0.88 9.96
C GLU A 95 5.35 1.17 9.92
N ILE A 96 4.97 2.41 10.20
CA ILE A 96 3.57 2.85 10.11
C ILE A 96 3.24 3.08 8.64
N THR A 97 2.44 2.18 8.09
CA THR A 97 2.04 2.16 6.69
C THR A 97 0.78 2.98 6.44
N LEU A 98 0.67 3.55 5.24
CA LEU A 98 -0.53 4.18 4.75
C LEU A 98 -1.51 3.11 4.26
N ALA A 99 -2.75 3.20 4.72
CA ALA A 99 -3.85 2.34 4.32
C ALA A 99 -5.08 3.19 4.02
N CYS A 100 -6.05 2.59 3.36
CA CYS A 100 -7.38 3.16 3.23
C CYS A 100 -8.44 2.24 3.83
N VAL A 101 -9.58 2.83 4.15
CA VAL A 101 -10.79 2.14 4.59
C VAL A 101 -11.93 2.47 3.63
N PHE A 102 -12.62 1.44 3.16
CA PHE A 102 -13.84 1.52 2.37
C PHE A 102 -15.03 1.05 3.19
N ARG A 103 -16.13 1.78 3.14
CA ARG A 103 -17.43 1.33 3.63
C ARG A 103 -18.31 0.95 2.44
N SER A 104 -18.65 -0.33 2.34
CA SER A 104 -19.61 -0.82 1.36
C SER A 104 -21.01 -0.28 1.64
N ASN A 105 -21.90 -0.33 0.64
CA ASN A 105 -23.32 0.02 0.79
C ASN A 105 -24.04 -0.83 1.85
N ARG A 106 -23.52 -2.03 2.15
CA ARG A 106 -24.02 -2.92 3.21
C ARG A 106 -23.42 -2.63 4.59
N GLY A 107 -22.64 -1.55 4.72
CA GLY A 107 -22.01 -1.14 5.97
C GLY A 107 -20.76 -1.92 6.36
N LYS A 108 -20.28 -2.87 5.56
CA LYS A 108 -19.03 -3.59 5.82
C LYS A 108 -17.82 -2.72 5.53
N PHE A 109 -16.84 -2.74 6.41
CA PHE A 109 -15.57 -2.06 6.26
C PHE A 109 -14.52 -2.99 5.63
N THR A 110 -13.74 -2.48 4.69
CA THR A 110 -12.61 -3.20 4.08
C THR A 110 -11.41 -2.27 4.04
N HIS A 111 -10.22 -2.80 4.31
CA HIS A 111 -9.00 -2.00 4.35
C HIS A 111 -7.98 -2.55 3.37
N PHE A 112 -7.28 -1.63 2.73
CA PHE A 112 -6.26 -1.95 1.73
C PHE A 112 -5.03 -1.08 1.94
N PRO A 113 -3.81 -1.63 1.77
CA PRO A 113 -2.60 -0.82 1.79
C PRO A 113 -2.55 0.14 0.60
N ILE A 114 -1.93 1.29 0.80
CA ILE A 114 -1.58 2.22 -0.28
C ILE A 114 -0.09 2.06 -0.59
N VAL A 115 0.18 1.78 -1.86
CA VAL A 115 1.51 1.47 -2.36
C VAL A 115 2.01 2.64 -3.20
N GLU A 116 3.26 3.02 -2.96
CA GLU A 116 4.04 3.88 -3.83
C GLU A 116 4.72 3.01 -4.90
N TYR A 117 4.54 3.38 -6.14
CA TYR A 117 5.10 2.73 -7.32
C TYR A 117 6.00 3.72 -8.05
N ILE A 118 7.25 3.35 -8.25
CA ILE A 118 8.19 4.07 -9.09
C ILE A 118 8.17 3.37 -10.44
N ASN A 119 7.68 4.05 -11.46
CA ASN A 119 7.60 3.51 -12.80
C ASN A 119 8.98 3.50 -13.51
N THR A 120 9.03 2.93 -14.71
CA THR A 120 10.26 2.84 -15.52
C THR A 120 10.85 4.21 -15.89
N HIS A 121 10.06 5.27 -15.83
CA HIS A 121 10.46 6.65 -16.09
C HIS A 121 10.78 7.43 -14.79
N GLU A 122 10.99 6.71 -13.67
CA GLU A 122 11.25 7.28 -12.35
C GLU A 122 10.14 8.18 -11.78
N ASN A 123 8.96 8.17 -12.40
CA ASN A 123 7.80 8.89 -11.86
C ASN A 123 7.20 8.09 -10.70
N ILE A 124 6.86 8.83 -9.64
CA ILE A 124 6.20 8.29 -8.45
C ILE A 124 4.69 8.30 -8.66
N GLU A 125 4.08 7.14 -8.50
CA GLU A 125 2.64 6.94 -8.56
C GLU A 125 2.15 6.24 -7.29
N TYR A 126 0.88 6.41 -6.96
CA TYR A 126 0.23 5.80 -5.81
C TYR A 126 -0.99 5.01 -6.24
N TYR A 127 -1.23 3.87 -5.61
CA TYR A 127 -2.44 3.08 -5.85
C TYR A 127 -2.88 2.31 -4.61
N VAL A 128 -4.15 1.90 -4.62
CA VAL A 128 -4.72 1.03 -3.59
C VAL A 128 -4.48 -0.42 -4.02
N ASP A 129 -3.71 -1.16 -3.22
CA ASP A 129 -3.47 -2.57 -3.47
C ASP A 129 -4.62 -3.41 -2.89
N THR A 130 -5.47 -3.89 -3.79
CA THR A 130 -6.62 -4.73 -3.46
C THR A 130 -6.31 -6.22 -3.49
N GLY A 131 -5.05 -6.61 -3.76
CA GLY A 131 -4.66 -8.00 -4.04
C GLY A 131 -5.13 -8.51 -5.41
N SER A 132 -5.81 -7.67 -6.19
CA SER A 132 -6.17 -7.98 -7.58
C SER A 132 -4.94 -7.92 -8.48
N SER A 133 -4.82 -8.87 -9.41
CA SER A 133 -3.77 -8.88 -10.43
C SER A 133 -3.81 -7.67 -11.36
N LYS A 134 -4.94 -6.96 -11.43
CA LYS A 134 -5.09 -5.71 -12.16
C LYS A 134 -5.02 -4.53 -11.20
N ILE A 135 -3.97 -3.72 -11.33
CA ILE A 135 -3.91 -2.38 -10.73
C ILE A 135 -5.03 -1.55 -11.38
N THR A 136 -6.08 -1.24 -10.63
CA THR A 136 -7.28 -0.60 -11.15
C THR A 136 -7.08 0.86 -11.54
N LYS A 137 -6.29 1.61 -10.75
CA LYS A 137 -5.99 3.01 -11.03
C LYS A 137 -4.77 3.49 -10.24
N LYS A 138 -3.92 4.28 -10.90
CA LYS A 138 -2.75 4.93 -10.30
C LYS A 138 -2.94 6.44 -10.28
N PHE A 139 -2.28 7.11 -9.35
CA PHE A 139 -2.39 8.55 -9.11
C PHE A 139 -1.01 9.17 -8.96
N GLY A 140 -0.79 10.38 -9.48
CA GLY A 140 0.48 11.09 -9.30
C GLY A 140 0.72 11.58 -7.87
N SER A 141 -0.34 11.66 -7.06
CA SER A 141 -0.28 12.08 -5.66
C SER A 141 -1.32 11.35 -4.80
N ILE A 142 -1.10 11.35 -3.48
CA ILE A 142 -2.09 10.83 -2.51
C ILE A 142 -3.30 11.77 -2.45
N GLU A 143 -3.08 13.06 -2.68
CA GLU A 143 -4.10 14.08 -2.78
C GLU A 143 -5.08 13.77 -3.94
N ASP A 144 -4.58 13.41 -5.12
CA ASP A 144 -5.41 13.02 -6.27
C ASP A 144 -6.20 11.73 -5.99
N LEU A 145 -5.57 10.77 -5.31
CA LEU A 145 -6.21 9.54 -4.86
C LEU A 145 -7.39 9.85 -3.93
N LEU A 146 -7.18 10.69 -2.92
CA LEU A 146 -8.22 11.15 -2.00
C LEU A 146 -9.35 11.87 -2.74
N VAL A 147 -9.02 12.82 -3.62
CA VAL A 147 -10.02 13.56 -4.41
C VAL A 147 -10.85 12.60 -5.26
N ASN A 148 -10.24 11.56 -5.84
CA ASN A 148 -10.95 10.63 -6.70
C ASN A 148 -11.89 9.69 -5.94
N TYR A 149 -11.45 9.13 -4.81
CA TYR A 149 -12.26 8.16 -4.05
C TYR A 149 -13.24 8.82 -3.07
N CYS A 150 -12.96 10.01 -2.54
CA CYS A 150 -13.88 10.72 -1.65
C CYS A 150 -15.06 11.38 -2.41
N ARG A 151 -14.99 11.52 -3.74
CA ARG A 151 -16.07 12.07 -4.59
C ARG A 151 -17.14 11.04 -4.99
N GLN A 152 -16.93 9.75 -4.74
CA GLN A 152 -17.83 8.63 -5.11
C GLN A 152 -18.74 8.21 -3.94
#